data_AF-A0A7X5U5R2-F1
#
_entry.id   AF-A0A7X5U5R2-F1
#
_cell.length_a   1.000
_cell.length_b   1.000
_cell.length_c   1.000
_cell.angle_alpha   90.00
_cell.angle_beta   90.00
_cell.angle_gamma   90.00
#
_symmetry.space_group_name_H-M   'P 1'
#
loop_
_entity.id
_entity.type
_entity.pdbx_description
1 polymer ?
#
loop_
_entity_poly.entity_id
_entity_poly.type
_entity_poly.pdbx_seq_one_letter_code
_entity_poly.pdbx_strand_id
1 'polypeptide(L)'
;MVALLGWVIVAVVTAELFWWIVGGAAIACVGWLIYREWETRLWERLAADVENAEIIARADEQHALALAGDPRGTYGIYPPSPLVWPGAGPASLR
;
A
#
# COMPACT_ATOMS: atom_id res chain seq x y z
N MET A 1 23.11 -12.98 -60.36
CA MET A 1 23.54 -13.53 -59.05
C MET A 1 23.79 -12.45 -58.02
N VAL A 2 24.64 -11.44 -58.28
CA VAL A 2 24.99 -10.39 -57.29
C VAL A 2 23.78 -9.59 -56.79
N ALA A 3 22.87 -9.18 -57.68
CA ALA A 3 21.67 -8.43 -57.30
C ALA A 3 20.70 -9.24 -56.41
N LEU A 4 20.62 -10.56 -56.63
CA LEU A 4 19.77 -11.46 -55.86
C LEU A 4 20.35 -11.70 -54.46
N LEU A 5 21.68 -11.84 -54.36
CA LEU A 5 22.41 -11.87 -53.09
C LEU A 5 22.23 -10.57 -52.28
N GLY A 6 22.31 -9.41 -52.94
CA GLY A 6 22.06 -8.12 -52.29
C GLY A 6 20.66 -8.02 -51.68
N TRP A 7 19.65 -8.50 -52.39
CA TRP A 7 18.27 -8.49 -51.90
C TRP A 7 18.05 -9.41 -50.69
N VAL A 8 18.68 -10.59 -50.70
CA VAL A 8 18.63 -11.53 -49.56
C VAL A 8 19.27 -10.93 -48.31
N ILE A 9 20.41 -10.24 -48.45
CA ILE A 9 21.08 -9.60 -47.31
C ILE A 9 20.20 -8.50 -46.71
N VAL A 10 19.59 -7.66 -47.54
CA VAL A 10 18.68 -6.61 -47.07
C VAL A 10 17.47 -7.21 -46.34
N ALA A 11 16.89 -8.29 -46.86
CA ALA A 11 15.76 -8.95 -46.22
C ALA A 11 16.12 -9.53 -44.84
N VAL A 12 17.28 -10.19 -44.73
CA VAL A 12 17.77 -10.77 -43.47
C VAL A 12 18.07 -9.68 -42.43
N VAL A 13 18.80 -8.63 -42.81
CA VAL A 13 19.12 -7.50 -41.92
C VAL A 13 17.85 -6.80 -41.43
N THR A 14 16.85 -6.64 -42.31
CA THR A 14 15.58 -6.02 -41.95
C THR A 14 14.77 -6.87 -40.99
N ALA A 15 14.74 -8.19 -41.21
CA ALA A 15 14.09 -9.13 -40.31
C ALA A 15 14.74 -9.14 -38.93
N GLU A 16 16.07 -9.05 -38.86
CA GLU A 16 16.81 -9.03 -37.61
C GLU A 16 16.58 -7.71 -36.85
N LEU A 17 16.59 -6.57 -37.53
CA LEU A 17 16.24 -5.27 -36.93
C LEU A 17 14.81 -5.28 -36.38
N PHE A 18 13.87 -5.91 -37.08
CA PHE A 18 12.49 -6.02 -36.63
C PHE A 18 12.39 -6.77 -35.29
N TRP A 19 13.15 -7.87 -35.12
CA TRP A 19 13.20 -8.60 -33.85
C TRP A 19 13.79 -7.78 -32.70
N TRP A 20 14.77 -6.91 -32.97
CA TRP A 20 15.30 -5.99 -31.96
C TRP A 20 14.26 -4.96 -31.52
N ILE A 21 13.45 -4.43 -32.45
CA ILE A 21 12.36 -3.49 -32.13
C ILE A 21 11.28 -4.20 -31.31
N VAL A 22 10.86 -5.40 -31.73
CA VAL A 22 9.85 -6.20 -31.02
C VAL A 22 10.36 -6.59 -29.62
N GLY A 23 11.61 -7.04 -29.52
CA GLY A 23 12.24 -7.39 -28.25
C GLY A 23 12.35 -6.19 -27.31
N GLY A 24 12.81 -5.03 -27.83
CA GLY A 24 12.86 -3.78 -27.08
C GLY A 24 11.48 -3.33 -26.59
N ALA A 25 10.47 -3.40 -27.45
CA ALA A 25 9.09 -3.09 -27.09
C ALA A 25 8.53 -4.04 -26.02
N ALA A 26 8.83 -5.34 -26.11
CA ALA A 26 8.43 -6.32 -25.11
C ALA A 26 9.06 -6.01 -23.73
N ILE A 27 10.36 -5.72 -23.69
CA ILE A 27 11.07 -5.35 -22.44
C ILE A 27 10.48 -4.05 -21.87
N ALA A 28 10.25 -3.04 -22.70
CA ALA A 28 9.65 -1.79 -22.26
C ALA A 28 8.24 -1.99 -21.70
N CYS A 29 7.43 -2.84 -22.33
CA CYS A 29 6.09 -3.17 -21.87
C CYS A 29 6.10 -3.89 -20.51
N VAL A 30 7.00 -4.86 -20.33
CA VAL A 30 7.19 -5.53 -19.03
C VAL A 30 7.66 -4.54 -17.96
N GLY A 31 8.65 -3.70 -18.27
CA GLY A 31 9.12 -2.67 -17.34
C GLY A 31 8.01 -1.69 -16.94
N TRP A 32 7.17 -1.29 -17.88
CA TRP A 32 6.02 -0.42 -17.63
C TRP A 32 4.96 -1.07 -16.74
N LEU A 33 4.66 -2.36 -16.96
CA LEU A 33 3.73 -3.11 -16.11
C LEU A 33 4.24 -3.23 -14.67
N ILE A 34 5.54 -3.51 -14.50
CA ILE A 34 6.17 -3.57 -13.17
C ILE A 34 6.10 -2.21 -12.48
N TYR A 35 6.44 -1.13 -13.19
CA TYR A 35 6.39 0.23 -12.65
C TYR A 35 4.98 0.61 -12.18
N ARG A 36 3.97 0.31 -13.00
CA ARG A 36 2.56 0.58 -12.68
C ARG A 36 2.10 -0.16 -11.42
N GLU A 37 2.50 -1.42 -11.28
CA GLU A 37 2.16 -2.25 -10.12
C GLU A 37 2.89 -1.81 -8.84
N TRP A 38 4.08 -1.22 -8.98
CA TRP A 38 4.80 -0.64 -7.85
C TRP A 38 4.12 0.62 -7.33
N GLU A 39 3.63 1.48 -8.23
CA GLU A 39 2.97 2.73 -7.85
C GLU A 39 1.67 2.44 -7.07
N THR A 40 0.84 1.51 -7.53
CA THR A 40 -0.39 1.12 -6.82
C THR A 40 -0.10 0.57 -5.42
N ARG A 41 0.89 -0.30 -5.28
CA ARG A 41 1.29 -0.87 -3.98
C ARG A 41 1.85 0.17 -3.03
N LEU A 42 2.54 1.19 -3.53
CA LEU A 42 3.07 2.26 -2.68
C LEU A 42 1.92 3.09 -2.08
N TRP A 43 0.91 3.41 -2.88
CA TRP A 43 -0.28 4.13 -2.42
C TRP A 43 -1.12 3.30 -1.44
N GLU A 44 -1.27 2.00 -1.68
CA GLU A 44 -1.95 1.09 -0.75
C GLU A 44 -1.23 0.95 0.59
N ARG A 45 0.11 0.87 0.57
CA ARG A 45 0.93 0.84 1.79
C ARG A 45 0.82 2.12 2.58
N LEU A 46 0.88 3.27 1.92
CA LEU A 46 0.70 4.57 2.58
C LEU A 46 -0.68 4.70 3.22
N ALA A 47 -1.73 4.20 2.56
CA ALA A 47 -3.07 4.18 3.14
C ALA A 47 -3.17 3.27 4.39
N ALA A 48 -2.55 2.09 4.33
CA ALA A 48 -2.50 1.17 5.47
C ALA A 48 -1.65 1.70 6.64
N ASP A 49 -0.58 2.43 6.34
CA ASP A 49 0.28 3.04 7.36
C ASP A 49 -0.43 4.18 8.11
N VAL A 50 -1.33 4.92 7.45
CA VAL A 50 -2.13 5.96 8.11
C VAL A 50 -3.09 5.36 9.14
N GLU A 51 -3.74 4.24 8.84
CA GLU A 51 -4.63 3.56 9.80
C GLU A 51 -3.85 3.01 11.00
N ASN A 52 -2.67 2.46 10.76
CA ASN A 52 -1.80 1.96 11.82
C ASN A 52 -1.17 3.09 12.65
N ALA A 53 -0.91 4.26 12.07
CA ALA A 53 -0.31 5.40 12.78
C ALA A 53 -1.17 5.86 13.96
N GLU A 54 -2.50 5.86 13.82
CA GLU A 54 -3.41 6.21 14.92
C GLU A 54 -3.42 5.16 16.04
N ILE A 55 -3.23 3.89 15.70
CA ILE A 55 -3.16 2.79 16.67
C ILE A 55 -1.84 2.86 17.43
N ILE A 56 -0.73 3.08 16.71
CA ILE A 56 0.61 3.24 17.30
C ILE A 56 0.63 4.46 18.23
N ALA A 57 0.10 5.60 17.80
CA ALA A 57 0.04 6.80 18.62
C ALA A 57 -0.75 6.57 19.92
N ARG A 58 -1.89 5.87 19.85
CA ARG A 58 -2.67 5.50 21.04
C ARG A 58 -1.94 4.51 21.94
N ALA A 59 -1.24 3.54 21.36
CA ALA A 59 -0.45 2.58 22.11
C ALA A 59 0.71 3.24 22.86
N ASP A 60 1.41 4.19 22.21
CA ASP A 60 2.50 4.96 22.82
C ASP A 60 2.01 5.83 23.98
N GLU A 61 0.85 6.49 23.82
CA GLU A 61 0.24 7.29 24.88
C GLU A 61 -0.13 6.43 26.09
N GLN A 62 -0.76 5.27 25.87
CA GLN A 62 -1.09 4.32 26.93
C GLN A 62 0.16 3.76 27.61
N HIS A 63 1.21 3.47 26.84
CA HIS A 63 2.49 3.00 27.37
C HIS A 63 3.15 4.04 28.27
N ALA A 64 3.14 5.32 27.86
CA ALA A 64 3.66 6.42 28.67
C ALA A 64 2.87 6.59 29.97
N LEU A 65 1.53 6.48 29.92
CA LEU A 65 0.67 6.53 31.11
C LEU A 65 0.92 5.35 32.06
N ALA A 66 1.15 4.15 31.52
CA ALA A 66 1.46 2.97 32.33
C ALA A 66 2.81 3.13 33.06
N LEU A 67 3.82 3.69 32.39
CA LEU A 67 5.12 4.00 32.99
C LEU A 67 5.02 5.08 34.07
N ALA A 68 4.09 6.04 33.92
CA ALA A 68 3.80 7.05 34.94
C ALA A 68 3.02 6.51 36.15
N GLY A 69 2.60 5.24 36.11
CA GLY A 69 1.73 4.63 37.13
C GLY A 69 0.30 5.17 37.09
N ASP A 70 -0.12 5.80 35.99
CA ASP A 70 -1.49 6.25 35.80
C ASP A 70 -2.36 5.03 35.46
N PRO A 71 -3.44 4.76 36.23
CA PRO A 71 -4.36 3.65 35.95
C PRO A 71 -4.97 3.71 34.53
N ARG A 72 -5.03 4.89 33.89
CA ARG A 72 -5.48 5.06 32.51
C ARG A 72 -4.58 4.34 31.49
N GLY A 73 -3.30 4.13 31.80
CA GLY A 73 -2.39 3.37 30.94
C GLY A 73 -2.67 1.87 30.92
N THR A 74 -3.33 1.33 31.96
CA THR A 74 -3.67 -0.10 32.07
C THR A 74 -5.11 -0.39 31.63
N TYR A 75 -6.05 0.50 32.00
CA TYR A 75 -7.48 0.32 31.72
C TYR A 75 -7.96 1.06 30.47
N GLY A 76 -7.11 1.88 29.84
CA GLY A 76 -7.46 2.68 28.67
C GLY A 76 -8.42 3.84 28.97
N ILE A 77 -8.60 4.72 27.99
CA ILE A 77 -9.60 5.80 28.02
C ILE A 77 -10.83 5.29 27.26
N TYR A 78 -11.73 4.61 27.96
CA TYR A 78 -13.01 4.22 27.39
C TYR A 78 -14.06 5.28 27.69
N PRO A 79 -14.84 5.74 26.69
CA PRO A 79 -16.01 6.55 26.98
C PRO A 79 -16.93 5.75 27.91
N PRO A 80 -17.57 6.40 28.90
CA PRO A 80 -18.46 5.71 29.81
C PRO A 80 -19.52 4.98 28.97
N SER A 81 -19.59 3.66 29.16
CA SER A 81 -20.60 2.86 28.48
C SER A 81 -21.97 3.43 28.84
N PRO A 82 -22.89 3.67 27.89
CA PRO A 82 -24.26 4.05 28.18
C PRO A 82 -25.05 2.85 28.71
N LEU A 83 -24.49 2.13 29.68
CA LEU A 83 -25.22 1.19 30.52
C LEU A 83 -26.19 2.03 31.35
N VAL A 84 -27.35 2.29 30.76
CA VAL A 84 -28.59 2.45 31.53
C VAL A 84 -28.75 1.14 32.28
N TRP A 85 -28.29 1.12 33.53
CA TRP A 85 -28.55 0.02 34.44
C TRP A 85 -30.07 -0.23 34.45
N PRO A 86 -30.56 -1.47 34.25
CA PRO A 86 -32.00 -1.76 34.19
C PRO A 86 -32.78 -1.40 35.47
N GLY A 87 -32.10 -1.01 36.55
CA GLY A 87 -32.68 -0.51 37.79
C GLY A 87 -32.42 0.98 38.09
N ALA A 88 -31.80 1.75 37.19
CA ALA A 88 -31.60 3.18 37.38
C ALA A 88 -32.91 3.91 37.08
N GLY A 89 -33.83 3.90 38.05
CA GLY A 89 -35.04 4.70 38.01
C GLY A 89 -34.72 6.20 37.97
N PRO A 90 -35.69 7.06 37.61
CA PRO A 90 -35.50 8.50 37.36
C PRO A 90 -35.11 9.34 38.61
N ALA A 91 -34.70 8.72 39.71
CA ALA A 91 -34.32 9.39 40.95
C ALA A 91 -32.86 9.88 40.98
N SER A 92 -32.00 9.43 40.06
CA SER A 92 -30.56 9.75 40.06
C SER A 92 -30.17 10.98 39.22
N LEU A 93 -31.14 11.75 38.72
CA LEU A 93 -30.93 12.94 37.87
C LEU A 93 -31.40 14.24 38.54
N ARG A 94 -31.46 14.31 39.87
CA ARG A 94 -31.67 15.55 40.63
C ARG A 94 -30.43 15.96 41.39
#